data_AF-A0AAP0V3S6-F1
#
_entry.id   AF-A0AAP0V3S6-F1
#
_cell.length_a   1.000
_cell.length_b   1.000
_cell.length_c   1.000
_cell.angle_alpha   90.00
_cell.angle_beta   90.00
_cell.angle_gamma   90.00
#
_symmetry.space_group_name_H-M   'P 1'
#
loop_
_entity.id
_entity.type
_entity.pdbx_description
1 polymer ?
#
loop_
_entity_poly.entity_id
_entity_poly.type
_entity_poly.pdbx_seq_one_letter_code
_entity_poly.pdbx_strand_id
1 'polypeptide(L)'
;MFSLASCEEKEPDLTKKEMDTRLLGTWKQINSNISENKKLIFMSNGDIIGYDFVPGGKKRVFYTENNCHLFVFVKGLGIKLSNWTYEHYYKIDGNKLTLWYSLYGMNSNSSDCLIYQKEK
;
A
#
# COMPACT_ATOMS: atom_id res chain seq x y z
N MET A 1 1.21 -19.90 33.59
CA MET A 1 1.57 -20.13 32.18
C MET A 1 0.93 -19.01 31.37
N PHE A 2 1.66 -17.93 31.09
CA PHE A 2 1.13 -16.80 30.32
C PHE A 2 1.26 -17.15 28.84
N SER A 3 0.16 -17.54 28.22
CA SER A 3 0.11 -17.71 26.77
C SER A 3 0.03 -16.30 26.17
N LEU A 4 1.15 -15.80 25.66
CA LEU A 4 1.17 -14.64 24.77
C LEU A 4 0.50 -15.08 23.47
N ALA A 5 -0.83 -14.99 23.41
CA ALA A 5 -1.54 -15.07 22.14
C ALA A 5 -1.06 -13.87 21.32
N SER A 6 -0.10 -14.10 20.43
CA SER A 6 0.26 -13.17 19.37
C SER A 6 -1.04 -12.82 18.65
N CYS A 7 -1.53 -11.59 18.86
CA CYS A 7 -2.65 -11.06 18.10
C CYS A 7 -2.15 -10.86 16.67
N GLU A 8 -2.20 -11.92 15.87
CA GLU A 8 -1.97 -11.81 14.44
C GLU A 8 -3.08 -10.93 13.86
N GLU A 9 -2.67 -9.87 13.16
CA GLU A 9 -3.59 -8.99 12.45
C GLU A 9 -4.40 -9.83 11.44
N LYS A 10 -5.73 -9.71 11.47
CA LYS A 10 -6.59 -10.47 10.55
C LYS A 10 -6.67 -9.77 9.20
N GLU A 11 -6.77 -10.57 8.14
CA GLU A 11 -7.04 -10.04 6.80
C GLU A 11 -8.34 -9.21 6.82
N PRO A 12 -8.35 -7.99 6.25
CA PRO A 12 -9.51 -7.12 6.28
C PRO A 12 -10.65 -7.69 5.43
N ASP A 13 -11.89 -7.51 5.90
CA ASP A 13 -13.08 -7.77 5.08
C ASP A 13 -13.29 -6.59 4.11
N LEU A 14 -12.78 -6.75 2.88
CA LEU A 14 -12.81 -5.70 1.86
C LEU A 14 -14.23 -5.29 1.46
N THR A 15 -15.25 -6.13 1.70
CA THR A 15 -16.65 -5.77 1.40
C THR A 15 -17.19 -4.65 2.29
N LYS A 16 -16.52 -4.39 3.41
CA LYS A 16 -16.86 -3.35 4.39
C LYS A 16 -15.90 -2.16 4.34
N LYS A 17 -14.96 -2.15 3.41
CA LYS A 17 -13.95 -1.10 3.27
C LYS A 17 -14.17 -0.29 2.01
N GLU A 18 -13.79 0.99 2.04
CA GLU A 18 -13.79 1.82 0.84
C GLU A 18 -12.61 1.43 -0.05
N MET A 19 -12.78 1.62 -1.36
CA MET A 19 -11.72 1.45 -2.33
C MET A 19 -11.80 2.59 -3.34
N ASP A 20 -10.84 3.52 -3.26
CA ASP A 20 -10.74 4.60 -4.23
C ASP A 20 -10.38 4.03 -5.61
N THR A 21 -11.35 4.05 -6.51
CA THR A 21 -11.22 3.50 -7.87
C THR A 21 -10.22 4.28 -8.73
N ARG A 22 -9.83 5.51 -8.34
CA ARG A 22 -8.80 6.29 -9.05
C ARG A 22 -7.43 5.62 -8.98
N LEU A 23 -7.16 4.85 -7.92
CA LEU A 23 -5.93 4.07 -7.76
C LEU A 23 -5.84 2.90 -8.74
N LEU A 24 -6.95 2.42 -9.30
CA LEU A 24 -6.94 1.24 -10.16
C LEU A 24 -6.03 1.41 -11.38
N GLY A 25 -5.32 0.34 -11.71
CA GLY A 25 -4.38 0.26 -12.82
C GLY A 25 -2.92 0.13 -12.39
N THR A 26 -2.02 0.25 -13.36
CA THR A 26 -0.59 0.06 -13.17
C THR A 26 0.12 1.40 -12.99
N TRP A 27 0.96 1.48 -11.96
CA TRP A 27 1.73 2.65 -11.59
C TRP A 27 3.21 2.30 -11.52
N LYS A 28 4.04 3.01 -12.26
CA LYS A 28 5.48 2.81 -12.30
C LYS A 28 6.19 3.86 -11.45
N GLN A 29 7.04 3.44 -10.52
CA GLN A 29 7.80 4.37 -9.68
C GLN A 29 8.81 5.15 -10.51
N ILE A 30 8.88 6.47 -10.30
CA ILE A 30 9.74 7.38 -11.08
C ILE A 30 10.79 8.11 -10.25
N ASN A 31 10.68 8.12 -8.93
CA ASN A 31 11.66 8.76 -8.03
C ASN A 31 12.55 7.75 -7.28
N SER A 32 12.77 6.56 -7.86
CA SER A 32 13.70 5.58 -7.32
C SER A 32 15.06 5.67 -8.03
N ASN A 33 16.14 5.72 -7.25
CA ASN A 33 17.50 5.66 -7.76
C ASN A 33 17.94 4.22 -8.13
N ILE A 34 17.11 3.23 -7.83
CA ILE A 34 17.37 1.82 -8.16
C ILE A 34 16.78 1.57 -9.56
N SER A 35 17.57 1.00 -10.47
CA SER A 35 17.18 0.70 -11.86
C SER A 35 16.03 -0.32 -11.99
N GLU A 36 15.59 -0.90 -10.89
CA GLU A 36 14.41 -1.74 -10.82
C GLU A 36 13.16 -0.87 -10.98
N ASN A 37 12.51 -1.01 -12.13
CA ASN A 37 11.20 -0.43 -12.41
C ASN A 37 10.16 -1.01 -11.44
N LYS A 38 10.11 -0.53 -10.20
CA LYS A 38 9.12 -0.94 -9.21
C LYS A 38 7.74 -0.49 -9.68
N LYS A 39 6.82 -1.43 -9.79
CA LYS A 39 5.43 -1.19 -10.18
C LYS A 39 4.50 -1.46 -9.01
N LEU A 40 3.38 -0.75 -8.97
CA LEU A 40 2.20 -1.08 -8.18
C LEU A 40 1.04 -1.31 -9.14
N ILE A 41 0.33 -2.41 -8.99
CA ILE A 41 -0.87 -2.71 -9.78
C ILE A 41 -2.03 -2.85 -8.80
N PHE A 42 -2.94 -1.88 -8.81
CA PHE A 42 -4.16 -1.91 -8.00
C PHE A 42 -5.29 -2.53 -8.83
N MET A 43 -5.84 -3.64 -8.35
CA MET A 43 -6.87 -4.41 -9.03
C MET A 43 -8.25 -4.13 -8.41
N SER A 44 -9.30 -4.26 -9.22
CA SER A 44 -10.69 -3.95 -8.79
C SER A 44 -11.25 -4.93 -7.76
N ASN A 45 -10.60 -6.06 -7.54
CA ASN A 45 -10.92 -7.02 -6.48
C ASN A 45 -10.22 -6.69 -5.14
N GLY A 46 -9.45 -5.59 -5.08
CA GLY A 46 -8.69 -5.17 -3.91
C GLY A 46 -7.30 -5.81 -3.80
N ASP A 47 -6.88 -6.65 -4.74
CA ASP A 47 -5.50 -7.13 -4.77
C ASP A 47 -4.54 -6.01 -5.17
N ILE A 48 -3.32 -6.06 -4.64
CA ILE A 48 -2.20 -5.22 -5.07
C ILE A 48 -0.97 -6.07 -5.41
N ILE A 49 -0.42 -5.87 -6.61
CA ILE A 49 0.82 -6.52 -7.07
C ILE A 49 1.96 -5.51 -7.02
N GLY A 50 3.17 -5.99 -6.71
CA GLY A 50 4.32 -5.16 -6.34
C GLY A 50 4.23 -4.80 -4.86
N TYR A 51 4.80 -3.66 -4.44
CA TYR A 51 4.97 -3.32 -3.02
C TYR A 51 6.09 -4.14 -2.33
N ASP A 52 7.13 -4.47 -3.09
CA ASP A 52 8.24 -5.34 -2.67
C ASP A 52 9.30 -4.63 -1.80
N PHE A 53 9.04 -3.39 -1.39
CA PHE A 53 9.91 -2.67 -0.47
C PHE A 53 9.62 -3.00 1.01
N VAL A 54 8.58 -3.79 1.30
CA VAL A 54 8.30 -4.29 2.65
C VAL A 54 8.41 -5.83 2.71
N PRO A 55 8.91 -6.38 3.83
CA PRO A 55 8.95 -7.83 4.03
C PRO A 55 7.54 -8.40 4.22
N GLY A 56 7.31 -9.63 3.78
CA GLY A 56 6.02 -10.32 3.97
C GLY A 56 5.75 -11.38 2.91
N GLY A 57 4.53 -11.91 2.91
CA GLY A 57 4.08 -12.84 1.89
C GLY A 57 3.69 -12.15 0.59
N LYS A 58 3.44 -12.98 -0.43
CA LYS A 58 3.08 -12.52 -1.78
C LYS A 58 1.64 -12.01 -1.89
N LYS A 59 0.75 -12.44 -0.99
CA LYS A 59 -0.65 -11.99 -0.99
C LYS A 59 -0.73 -10.63 -0.29
N ARG A 60 -1.17 -9.63 -1.05
CA ARG A 60 -1.34 -8.25 -0.57
C ARG A 60 -2.68 -7.75 -1.06
N VAL A 61 -3.42 -7.09 -0.18
CA VAL A 61 -4.68 -6.42 -0.52
C VAL A 61 -4.62 -4.97 -0.07
N PHE A 62 -5.37 -4.11 -0.73
CA PHE A 62 -5.46 -2.71 -0.38
C PHE A 62 -6.91 -2.28 -0.14
N TYR A 63 -7.03 -1.24 0.68
CA TYR A 63 -8.26 -0.49 0.84
C TYR A 63 -7.90 0.95 1.19
N THR A 64 -8.88 1.83 1.15
CA THR A 64 -8.67 3.25 1.43
C THR A 64 -9.67 3.76 2.45
N GLU A 65 -9.37 4.91 3.04
CA GLU A 65 -10.32 5.70 3.81
C GLU A 65 -10.16 7.19 3.43
N ASN A 66 -11.26 7.93 3.47
CA ASN A 66 -11.27 9.40 3.30
C ASN A 66 -10.65 9.91 1.98
N ASN A 67 -10.58 9.09 0.94
CA ASN A 67 -10.02 9.43 -0.38
C ASN A 67 -8.56 9.94 -0.38
N CYS A 68 -7.81 9.70 0.70
CA CYS A 68 -6.41 10.10 0.83
C CYS A 68 -5.58 9.19 1.74
N HIS A 69 -6.18 8.21 2.41
CA HIS A 69 -5.48 7.26 3.27
C HIS A 69 -5.55 5.87 2.64
N LEU A 70 -4.39 5.27 2.38
CA LEU A 70 -4.19 3.97 1.75
C LEU A 70 -3.65 3.00 2.79
N PHE A 71 -4.31 1.86 2.90
CA PHE A 71 -3.88 0.73 3.70
C PHE A 71 -3.50 -0.42 2.77
N VAL A 72 -2.34 -1.02 3.00
CA VAL A 72 -1.87 -2.22 2.30
C VAL A 72 -1.65 -3.33 3.31
N PHE A 73 -2.58 -4.28 3.36
CA PHE A 73 -2.44 -5.48 4.17
C PHE A 73 -1.55 -6.49 3.44
N VAL A 74 -0.50 -6.94 4.11
CA VAL A 74 0.42 -7.97 3.63
C VAL A 74 0.21 -9.21 4.49
N LYS A 75 -0.22 -10.30 3.85
CA LYS A 75 -0.34 -11.58 4.53
C LYS A 75 1.05 -12.13 4.83
N GLY A 76 1.29 -12.49 6.07
CA GLY A 76 2.48 -13.13 6.56
C GLY A 76 2.74 -14.51 5.96
N LEU A 77 3.96 -15.03 6.14
CA LEU A 77 4.38 -16.39 5.74
C LEU A 77 4.45 -17.33 6.96
N GLY A 78 3.40 -17.30 7.79
CA GLY A 78 3.31 -18.09 9.01
C GLY A 78 4.23 -17.58 10.12
N ILE A 79 4.74 -18.50 10.95
CA ILE A 79 5.43 -18.21 12.24
C ILE A 79 6.62 -17.23 12.10
N LYS A 80 7.25 -17.13 10.92
CA LYS A 80 8.43 -16.26 10.70
C LYS A 80 8.09 -14.81 10.33
N LEU A 81 6.92 -14.57 9.75
CA LEU A 81 6.52 -13.25 9.27
C LEU A 81 5.03 -13.09 9.54
N SER A 82 4.70 -12.26 10.54
CA SER A 82 3.32 -11.91 10.88
C SER A 82 2.64 -11.12 9.75
N ASN A 83 1.32 -11.07 9.80
CA ASN A 83 0.54 -10.15 8.98
C ASN A 83 0.84 -8.70 9.40
N TRP A 84 0.85 -7.79 8.43
CA TRP A 84 1.05 -6.36 8.67
C TRP A 84 0.19 -5.52 7.74
N THR A 85 -0.48 -4.51 8.27
CA THR A 85 -1.01 -3.41 7.47
C THR A 85 -0.04 -2.24 7.45
N TYR A 86 0.31 -1.79 6.25
CA TYR A 86 1.10 -0.60 6.03
C TYR A 86 0.21 0.55 5.61
N GLU A 87 0.46 1.72 6.19
CA GLU A 87 -0.31 2.93 5.96
C GLU A 87 0.47 3.93 5.11
N HIS A 88 -0.20 4.53 4.14
CA HIS A 88 0.32 5.63 3.35
C HIS A 88 -0.77 6.67 3.13
N TYR A 89 -0.38 7.92 3.07
CA TYR A 89 -1.24 9.00 2.63
C TYR A 89 -0.94 9.31 1.17
N TYR A 90 -1.96 9.62 0.37
CA TYR A 90 -1.77 9.76 -1.06
C TYR A 90 -2.49 10.95 -1.67
N LYS A 91 -1.94 11.37 -2.81
CA LYS A 91 -2.55 12.33 -3.72
C LYS A 91 -2.42 11.81 -5.14
N ILE A 92 -3.50 11.91 -5.90
CA ILE A 92 -3.53 11.66 -7.33
C ILE A 92 -3.69 13.00 -8.05
N ASP A 93 -2.77 13.30 -8.96
CA ASP A 93 -2.80 14.48 -9.83
C ASP A 93 -2.65 14.01 -11.28
N GLY A 94 -3.78 13.86 -11.97
CA GLY A 94 -3.86 13.22 -13.28
C GLY A 94 -3.28 11.80 -13.25
N ASN A 95 -2.17 11.59 -13.96
CA ASN A 95 -1.47 10.31 -14.03
C ASN A 95 -0.31 10.19 -13.03
N LYS A 96 -0.20 11.09 -12.05
CA LYS A 96 0.81 11.04 -11.00
C LYS A 96 0.18 10.61 -9.68
N LEU A 97 0.75 9.59 -9.05
CA LEU A 97 0.43 9.16 -7.70
C LEU A 97 1.62 9.50 -6.80
N THR A 98 1.37 10.18 -5.69
CA THR A 98 2.36 10.40 -4.64
C THR A 98 1.88 9.74 -3.36
N LEU A 99 2.75 8.94 -2.73
CA LEU A 99 2.52 8.28 -1.44
C LEU A 99 3.48 8.85 -0.40
N TRP A 100 2.96 9.28 0.74
CA TRP A 100 3.70 9.71 1.92
C TRP A 100 3.52 8.70 3.05
N TYR A 101 4.53 8.54 3.90
CA TYR A 101 4.48 7.65 5.06
C TYR A 101 3.65 8.20 6.24
N SER A 102 3.13 9.43 6.15
CA SER A 102 2.29 10.04 7.19
C SER A 102 1.44 11.19 6.64
N LEU A 103 0.34 11.50 7.34
CA LEU A 103 -0.52 12.64 7.04
C LEU A 103 0.24 13.97 7.11
N TYR A 104 1.13 14.10 8.09
CA TYR A 104 2.00 15.27 8.21
C TYR A 104 2.91 15.42 6.99
N GLY A 105 3.50 14.31 6.51
CA GLY A 105 4.32 14.31 5.30
C GLY A 105 3.54 14.78 4.07
N MET A 106 2.29 14.33 3.91
CA MET A 106 1.40 14.80 2.85
C MET A 106 1.08 16.29 3.00
N ASN A 107 0.66 16.74 4.19
CA ASN A 107 0.25 18.14 4.42
C ASN A 107 1.40 19.14 4.26
N SER A 108 2.63 18.72 4.60
CA SER A 108 3.84 19.53 4.40
C SER A 108 4.43 19.43 3.00
N ASN A 109 3.86 18.60 2.11
CA ASN A 109 4.44 18.22 0.82
C ASN A 109 5.90 17.76 0.94
N SER A 110 6.18 16.90 1.93
CA SER A 110 7.51 16.34 2.16
C SER A 110 8.07 15.71 0.89
N SER A 111 9.37 15.92 0.64
CA SER A 111 10.11 15.26 -0.43
C SER A 111 10.39 13.79 -0.14
N ASP A 112 10.31 13.37 1.13
CA ASP A 112 10.37 11.96 1.54
C ASP A 112 9.04 11.26 1.24
N CYS A 113 8.90 10.86 -0.01
CA CYS A 113 7.68 10.27 -0.57
C CYS A 113 8.02 9.32 -1.72
N LEU A 114 7.07 8.47 -2.09
CA LEU A 114 7.14 7.62 -3.27
C LEU A 114 6.30 8.24 -4.38
N ILE A 115 6.86 8.37 -5.57
CA ILE A 115 6.18 8.98 -6.72
C ILE A 115 6.08 7.95 -7.83
N TYR A 116 4.87 7.78 -8.34
CA TYR A 116 4.55 6.88 -9.42
C TYR A 116 3.84 7.60 -10.56
N GLN A 117 4.05 7.08 -11.77
CA GLN A 117 3.42 7.48 -13.01
C GLN A 117 2.50 6.36 -13.49
N LYS A 118 1.23 6.68 -13.79
CA LYS A 118 0.28 5.73 -14.35
C LYS A 118 0.73 5.29 -15.73
N GLU A 119 0.75 3.98 -15.97
CA GLU A 119 0.97 3.41 -17.31
C GLU A 119 -0.31 3.61 -18.14
N LYS A 120 -0.12 3.83 -19.45
CA LYS A 120 -1.23 4.01 -20.40
C LYS A 120 -1.90 2.69 -20.75
#